data_AF-A0A1I7UIW3-F1
#
_entry.id   AF-A0A1I7UIW3-F1
#
_cell.length_a   1.000
_cell.length_b   1.000
_cell.length_c   1.000
_cell.angle_alpha   90.00
_cell.angle_beta   90.00
_cell.angle_gamma   90.00
#
_symmetry.space_group_name_H-M   'P 1'
#
loop_
_entity.id
_entity.type
_entity.pdbx_description
1 polymer ?
#
loop_
_entity_poly.entity_id
_entity_poly.type
_entity_poly.pdbx_seq_one_letter_code
_entity_poly.pdbx_strand_id
1 'polypeptide(L)'
;MLQVPNPKLEFGIHVTIRSVQTGALIGSLLGPSLYLLNNQANSNRQGCINSFVSGGSNGAALGAIMGPILTYISVRDMNTISLYDKCYRLRFNEDYLRQDRAAVLSAAVGLLSSGSTGLVVGLDLSLLFVKLMSLGR
;
A
#
# COMPACT_ATOMS: atom_id res chain seq x y z
N MET A 1 -28.64 12.45 -4.22
CA MET A 1 -27.33 11.93 -3.76
C MET A 1 -27.08 10.63 -4.53
N LEU A 2 -25.95 10.47 -5.22
CA LEU A 2 -25.62 9.17 -5.83
C LEU A 2 -25.59 8.13 -4.71
N GLN A 3 -26.46 7.12 -4.78
CA GLN A 3 -26.42 6.01 -3.84
C GLN A 3 -25.09 5.28 -4.03
N VAL A 4 -24.25 5.29 -2.98
CA VAL A 4 -23.13 4.37 -2.89
C VAL A 4 -23.72 3.05 -2.39
N PRO A 5 -23.77 1.99 -3.22
CA PRO A 5 -24.52 0.78 -2.87
C PRO A 5 -23.94 0.08 -1.63
N ASN A 6 -22.62 0.13 -1.42
CA ASN A 6 -21.95 -0.44 -0.25
C ASN A 6 -20.76 0.42 0.22
N PRO A 7 -21.01 1.52 0.95
CA PRO A 7 -19.97 2.51 1.24
C PRO A 7 -18.92 1.99 2.24
N LYS A 8 -19.31 1.06 3.13
CA LYS A 8 -18.36 0.38 4.04
C LYS A 8 -17.35 -0.48 3.29
N LEU A 9 -17.78 -1.17 2.22
CA LEU A 9 -16.90 -2.01 1.41
C LEU A 9 -15.98 -1.17 0.54
N GLU A 10 -16.50 -0.13 -0.12
CA GLU A 10 -15.67 0.78 -0.93
C GLU A 10 -14.59 1.45 -0.07
N PHE A 11 -14.96 1.96 1.11
CA PHE A 11 -14.01 2.52 2.06
C PHE A 11 -12.99 1.48 2.53
N GLY A 12 -13.43 0.25 2.80
CA GLY A 12 -12.55 -0.83 3.24
C GLY A 12 -11.52 -1.27 2.21
N ILE A 13 -11.91 -1.37 0.94
CA ILE A 13 -10.99 -1.68 -0.15
C ILE A 13 -9.92 -0.59 -0.26
N HIS A 14 -10.32 0.68 -0.23
CA HIS A 14 -9.38 1.80 -0.28
C HIS A 14 -8.37 1.75 0.87
N VAL A 15 -8.86 1.61 2.10
CA VAL A 15 -7.99 1.51 3.30
C VAL A 15 -7.06 0.31 3.17
N THR A 16 -7.55 -0.83 2.68
CA THR A 16 -6.74 -2.04 2.53
C THR A 16 -5.63 -1.88 1.50
N ILE A 17 -5.93 -1.29 0.33
CA ILE A 17 -4.91 -1.00 -0.70
C ILE A 17 -3.82 -0.10 -0.11
N ARG A 18 -4.21 0.97 0.60
CA ARG A 18 -3.25 1.85 1.27
C ARG A 18 -2.44 1.13 2.33
N SER A 19 -3.07 0.30 3.15
CA SER A 19 -2.38 -0.49 4.18
C SER A 19 -1.35 -1.45 3.57
N VAL A 20 -1.67 -2.08 2.45
CA VAL A 20 -0.73 -2.94 1.70
C VAL A 20 0.45 -2.12 1.19
N GLN A 21 0.23 -0.98 0.54
CA GLN A 21 1.31 -0.13 0.03
C GLN A 21 2.21 0.40 1.15
N THR A 22 1.61 0.90 2.25
CA THR A 22 2.38 1.41 3.38
C THR A 22 3.12 0.29 4.11
N GLY A 23 2.50 -0.88 4.24
CA GLY A 23 3.10 -2.05 4.85
C GLY A 23 4.29 -2.55 4.01
N ALA A 24 4.13 -2.60 2.70
CA ALA A 24 5.20 -2.95 1.76
C ALA A 24 6.40 -2.00 1.90
N LEU A 25 6.18 -0.70 1.87
CA LEU A 25 7.26 0.30 2.02
C LEU A 25 7.97 0.23 3.37
N ILE A 26 7.20 0.11 4.46
CA ILE A 26 7.80 0.03 5.79
C ILE A 26 8.62 -1.26 5.90
N GLY A 27 8.08 -2.38 5.42
CA GLY A 27 8.78 -3.66 5.40
C GLY A 27 10.03 -3.63 4.52
N SER A 28 9.96 -2.98 3.36
CA SER A 28 11.06 -2.89 2.41
C SER A 28 12.19 -1.98 2.90
N LEU A 29 11.88 -0.96 3.70
CA LEU A 29 12.88 -0.13 4.40
C LEU A 29 13.47 -0.83 5.63
N LEU A 30 12.66 -1.55 6.41
CA LEU A 30 13.10 -2.21 7.64
C LEU A 30 13.92 -3.48 7.37
N GLY A 31 13.64 -4.22 6.31
CA GLY A 31 14.36 -5.46 5.99
C GLY A 31 15.87 -5.25 5.81
N PRO A 32 16.31 -4.35 4.91
CA PRO A 32 17.72 -4.03 4.70
C PRO A 32 18.37 -3.37 5.90
N SER A 33 17.65 -2.51 6.63
CA SER A 33 18.22 -1.81 7.79
C SER A 33 18.53 -2.79 8.91
N LEU A 34 17.64 -3.75 9.21
CA LEU A 34 17.92 -4.85 10.14
C LEU A 34 19.06 -5.74 9.65
N TYR A 35 19.11 -6.04 8.34
CA TYR A 35 20.19 -6.86 7.77
C TYR A 35 21.56 -6.19 7.94
N LEU A 36 21.66 -4.88 7.68
CA LEU A 36 22.89 -4.11 7.85
C LEU A 36 23.30 -3.99 9.33
N LEU A 37 22.33 -3.83 10.24
CA LEU A 37 22.61 -3.72 11.67
C LEU A 37 23.15 -5.04 12.25
N ASN A 38 22.62 -6.18 11.80
CA ASN A 38 23.00 -7.50 12.30
C ASN A 38 24.23 -8.10 11.60
N ASN A 39 24.49 -7.76 10.33
CA ASN A 39 25.57 -8.36 9.51
C ASN A 39 26.63 -7.34 9.07
N GLN A 40 27.06 -6.49 10.00
CA GLN A 40 28.03 -5.40 9.76
C GLN A 40 29.36 -5.86 9.12
N ALA A 41 29.76 -7.12 9.28
CA ALA A 41 31.06 -7.64 8.83
C ALA A 41 31.05 -8.33 7.44
N ASN A 42 29.89 -8.69 6.88
CA ASN A 42 29.77 -9.47 5.64
C ASN A 42 28.57 -8.98 4.79
N SER A 43 28.51 -7.68 4.55
CA SER A 43 27.43 -7.08 3.76
C SER A 43 27.54 -7.44 2.27
N ASN A 44 26.79 -8.45 1.86
CA ASN A 44 26.63 -8.82 0.46
C ASN A 44 25.41 -8.09 -0.14
N ARG A 45 25.58 -7.50 -1.34
CA ARG A 45 24.52 -6.81 -2.08
C ARG A 45 23.29 -7.70 -2.30
N GLN A 46 23.50 -8.99 -2.55
CA GLN A 46 22.42 -9.94 -2.77
C GLN A 46 21.59 -10.18 -1.49
N GLY A 47 22.24 -10.21 -0.31
CA GLY A 47 21.55 -10.34 0.97
C GLY A 47 20.66 -9.14 1.27
N CYS A 48 21.16 -7.93 0.98
CA CYS A 48 20.39 -6.69 1.14
C CYS A 48 19.12 -6.67 0.26
N ILE A 49 19.23 -7.05 -1.02
CA ILE A 49 18.09 -7.12 -1.94
C ILE A 49 17.09 -8.17 -1.46
N ASN A 50 17.55 -9.35 -1.04
CA ASN A 50 16.67 -10.40 -0.54
C ASN A 50 15.92 -9.96 0.74
N SER A 51 16.60 -9.25 1.64
CA SER A 51 15.98 -8.68 2.85
C SER A 51 14.99 -7.56 2.52
N PHE A 52 15.27 -6.72 1.52
CA PHE A 52 14.32 -5.72 1.00
C PHE A 52 13.04 -6.39 0.50
N VAL A 53 13.17 -7.39 -0.37
CA VAL A 53 12.03 -8.09 -0.97
C VAL A 53 11.24 -8.87 0.08
N SER A 54 11.94 -9.61 0.95
CA SER A 54 11.28 -10.38 2.00
C SER A 54 10.58 -9.46 3.00
N GLY A 55 11.22 -8.36 3.40
CA GLY A 55 10.62 -7.37 4.28
C GLY A 55 9.39 -6.72 3.66
N GLY A 56 9.49 -6.28 2.41
CA GLY A 56 8.38 -5.66 1.68
C GLY A 56 7.22 -6.62 1.41
N SER A 57 7.49 -7.87 1.03
CA SER A 57 6.45 -8.88 0.81
C SER A 57 5.72 -9.23 2.11
N ASN A 58 6.46 -9.39 3.21
CA ASN A 58 5.86 -9.67 4.52
C ASN A 58 5.08 -8.45 5.04
N GLY A 59 5.59 -7.25 4.83
CA GLY A 59 4.91 -5.99 5.17
C GLY A 59 3.63 -5.80 4.36
N ALA A 60 3.64 -6.12 3.07
CA ALA A 60 2.45 -6.10 2.21
C ALA A 60 1.37 -7.07 2.73
N ALA A 61 1.77 -8.29 3.09
CA ALA A 61 0.86 -9.29 3.65
C ALA A 61 0.25 -8.84 4.99
N LEU A 62 1.08 -8.27 5.88
CA LEU A 62 0.58 -7.67 7.13
C LEU A 62 -0.37 -6.51 6.87
N GLY A 63 -0.06 -5.67 5.88
CA GLY A 63 -0.94 -4.58 5.43
C GLY A 63 -2.28 -5.08 4.92
N ALA A 64 -2.31 -6.20 4.19
CA ALA A 64 -3.54 -6.82 3.70
C ALA A 64 -4.44 -7.33 4.84
N ILE A 65 -3.84 -7.84 5.92
CA ILE A 65 -4.56 -8.30 7.12
C ILE A 65 -5.02 -7.10 7.96
N MET A 66 -4.17 -6.09 8.11
CA MET A 66 -4.47 -4.89 8.90
C MET A 66 -5.50 -3.98 8.23
N GLY A 67 -5.59 -3.97 6.90
CA GLY A 67 -6.55 -3.16 6.16
C GLY A 67 -8.01 -3.33 6.63
N PRO A 68 -8.56 -4.55 6.62
CA PRO A 68 -9.90 -4.83 7.13
C PRO A 68 -10.09 -4.49 8.61
N ILE A 69 -9.05 -4.70 9.44
CA ILE A 69 -9.09 -4.38 10.88
C ILE A 69 -9.19 -2.86 11.08
N LEU A 70 -8.32 -2.10 10.43
CA LEU A 70 -8.33 -0.64 10.45
C LEU A 70 -9.63 -0.07 9.88
N THR A 71 -10.18 -0.72 8.85
CA THR A 71 -11.49 -0.38 8.29
C THR A 71 -12.58 -0.56 9.34
N TYR A 72 -12.61 -1.71 10.02
CA TYR A 72 -13.64 -1.99 11.03
C TYR A 72 -13.60 -0.98 12.18
N ILE A 73 -12.40 -0.68 12.69
CA ILE A 73 -12.21 0.34 13.74
C ILE A 73 -12.63 1.72 13.22
N SER A 74 -12.15 2.12 12.05
CA SER A 74 -12.47 3.43 11.47
C SER A 74 -13.96 3.60 11.20
N VAL A 75 -14.66 2.56 10.76
CA VAL A 75 -16.10 2.62 10.46
C VAL A 75 -16.94 2.61 11.73
N ARG A 76 -16.47 1.95 12.81
CA ARG A 76 -17.18 1.95 14.11
C ARG A 76 -17.29 3.35 14.69
N ASP A 77 -16.23 4.15 14.59
CA ASP A 77 -16.18 5.48 15.20
C ASP A 77 -16.74 6.59 14.30
N MET A 78 -17.07 6.29 13.03
CA MET A 78 -17.43 7.30 12.03
C MET A 78 -18.93 7.39 11.79
N ASN A 79 -19.46 8.61 11.81
CA ASN A 79 -20.85 8.86 11.48
C ASN A 79 -21.14 8.51 10.01
N THR A 80 -22.36 8.03 9.73
CA THR A 80 -22.76 7.57 8.38
C THR A 80 -22.60 8.66 7.33
N ILE A 81 -22.92 9.92 7.67
CA ILE A 81 -22.77 11.08 6.77
C ILE A 81 -21.30 11.30 6.39
N SER A 82 -20.38 11.20 7.34
CA SER A 82 -18.94 11.35 7.10
C SER A 82 -18.39 10.22 6.23
N LEU A 83 -18.87 9.00 6.46
CA LEU A 83 -18.51 7.84 5.65
C LEU A 83 -18.99 8.02 4.19
N TYR A 84 -20.21 8.50 3.99
CA TYR A 84 -20.75 8.84 2.67
C TYR A 84 -19.96 9.97 1.98
N ASP A 85 -19.61 11.05 2.69
CA ASP A 85 -18.79 12.14 2.13
C ASP A 85 -17.41 11.62 1.66
N LYS A 86 -16.77 10.76 2.47
CA LYS A 86 -15.50 10.12 2.08
C LYS A 86 -15.64 9.22 0.86
N CYS A 87 -16.67 8.37 0.80
CA CYS A 87 -16.91 7.51 -0.36
C CYS A 87 -17.23 8.34 -1.61
N TYR A 88 -17.98 9.43 -1.45
CA TYR A 88 -18.27 10.35 -2.52
C TYR A 88 -16.98 10.98 -3.07
N ARG A 89 -16.11 11.48 -2.19
CA ARG A 89 -14.78 12.01 -2.58
C ARG A 89 -13.91 10.96 -3.25
N LEU A 90 -13.90 9.72 -2.76
CA LEU A 90 -13.15 8.61 -3.37
C LEU A 90 -13.60 8.33 -4.81
N ARG A 91 -14.89 8.50 -5.10
CA ARG A 91 -15.46 8.23 -6.43
C ARG A 91 -15.28 9.38 -7.41
N PHE A 92 -15.41 10.61 -6.92
CA PHE A 92 -15.39 11.83 -7.75
C PHE A 92 -14.02 12.48 -7.85
N ASN A 93 -13.11 12.20 -6.91
CA ASN A 93 -11.74 12.66 -7.03
C ASN A 93 -10.93 11.64 -7.83
N GLU A 94 -10.77 11.93 -9.12
CA GLU A 94 -10.05 11.06 -10.05
C GLU A 94 -8.61 10.78 -9.63
N ASP A 95 -7.97 11.68 -8.89
CA ASP A 95 -6.58 11.49 -8.46
C ASP A 95 -6.46 10.27 -7.53
N TYR A 96 -7.33 10.14 -6.52
CA TYR A 96 -7.27 8.98 -5.60
C TYR A 96 -7.57 7.66 -6.31
N LEU A 97 -8.52 7.67 -7.25
CA LEU A 97 -8.89 6.46 -8.00
C LEU A 97 -7.77 6.02 -8.96
N ARG A 98 -7.11 6.98 -9.63
CA ARG A 98 -5.96 6.69 -10.50
C ARG A 98 -4.79 6.15 -9.70
N GLN A 99 -4.55 6.67 -8.50
CA GLN A 99 -3.49 6.20 -7.61
C GLN A 99 -3.69 4.75 -7.18
N ASP A 100 -4.89 4.40 -6.69
CA ASP A 100 -5.20 3.04 -6.24
C ASP A 100 -5.12 2.05 -7.42
N ARG A 101 -5.60 2.43 -8.60
CA ARG A 101 -5.50 1.60 -9.81
C ARG A 101 -4.06 1.45 -10.28
N ALA A 102 -3.29 2.52 -10.32
CA ALA A 102 -1.88 2.49 -10.73
C ALA A 102 -1.07 1.58 -9.81
N ALA A 103 -1.34 1.61 -8.50
CA ALA A 103 -0.70 0.75 -7.52
C ALA A 103 -1.03 -0.74 -7.72
N VAL A 104 -2.30 -1.07 -7.92
CA VAL A 104 -2.71 -2.46 -8.16
C VAL A 104 -2.13 -2.96 -9.49
N LEU A 105 -2.15 -2.13 -10.53
CA LEU A 105 -1.59 -2.48 -11.84
C LEU A 105 -0.07 -2.65 -11.79
N SER A 106 0.66 -1.72 -11.16
CA SER A 106 2.12 -1.81 -11.04
C SER A 106 2.55 -3.01 -10.20
N ALA A 107 1.81 -3.30 -9.12
CA ALA A 107 2.04 -4.49 -8.31
C ALA A 107 1.77 -5.78 -9.09
N ALA A 108 0.69 -5.85 -9.87
CA ALA A 108 0.34 -7.01 -10.68
C ALA A 108 1.35 -7.24 -11.81
N VAL A 109 1.70 -6.20 -12.55
CA VAL A 109 2.71 -6.25 -13.63
C VAL A 109 4.08 -6.62 -13.04
N GLY A 110 4.44 -6.02 -11.91
CA GLY A 110 5.66 -6.35 -11.18
C GLY A 110 5.70 -7.82 -10.77
N LEU A 111 4.63 -8.34 -10.17
CA LEU A 111 4.51 -9.74 -9.76
C LEU A 111 4.66 -10.69 -10.94
N LEU A 112 4.02 -10.41 -12.07
CA LEU A 112 4.09 -11.24 -13.27
C LEU A 112 5.47 -11.22 -13.92
N SER A 113 6.18 -10.08 -13.87
CA SER A 113 7.49 -9.93 -14.51
C SER A 113 8.65 -10.53 -13.72
N SER A 114 8.64 -10.43 -12.38
CA SER A 114 9.81 -10.77 -11.55
C SER A 114 9.43 -11.38 -10.19
N GLY A 115 8.19 -11.85 -10.03
CA GLY A 115 7.70 -12.44 -8.78
C GLY A 115 7.62 -11.44 -7.64
N SER A 116 7.95 -11.88 -6.42
CA SER A 116 7.87 -11.04 -5.21
C SER A 116 8.74 -9.78 -5.29
N THR A 117 9.87 -9.84 -6.00
CA THR A 117 10.75 -8.67 -6.20
C THR A 117 10.03 -7.56 -6.96
N GLY A 118 9.39 -7.90 -8.07
CA GLY A 118 8.66 -6.95 -8.89
C GLY A 118 7.38 -6.45 -8.22
N LEU A 119 6.73 -7.28 -7.39
CA LEU A 119 5.58 -6.83 -6.59
C LEU A 119 5.98 -5.71 -5.62
N VAL A 120 7.04 -5.89 -4.84
CA VAL A 120 7.48 -4.89 -3.86
C VAL A 120 7.95 -3.62 -4.55
N VAL A 121 8.77 -3.76 -5.59
CA VAL A 121 9.23 -2.60 -6.39
C VAL A 121 8.05 -1.88 -7.04
N GLY A 122 7.08 -2.61 -7.59
CA GLY A 122 5.90 -2.04 -8.23
C GLY A 122 5.02 -1.26 -7.25
N LEU A 123 4.84 -1.78 -6.02
CA LEU A 123 4.11 -1.08 -4.95
C LEU A 123 4.85 0.18 -4.51
N ASP A 124 6.15 0.08 -4.21
CA ASP A 124 6.96 1.20 -3.71
C ASP A 124 7.09 2.31 -4.75
N LEU A 125 7.33 1.95 -6.02
CA LEU A 125 7.44 2.90 -7.13
C LEU A 125 6.11 3.65 -7.36
N SER A 126 4.98 2.93 -7.28
CA SER A 126 3.67 3.58 -7.40
C SER A 126 3.47 4.62 -6.32
N LEU A 127 3.78 4.30 -5.06
CA LEU A 127 3.56 5.22 -3.94
C LEU A 127 4.51 6.41 -3.97
N LEU A 128 5.77 6.22 -4.37
CA LEU A 128 6.71 7.31 -4.61
C LEU A 128 6.23 8.24 -5.71
N PHE A 129 5.76 7.69 -6.84
CA PHE A 129 5.23 8.48 -7.94
C PHE A 129 4.03 9.34 -7.51
N VAL A 130 3.13 8.76 -6.71
CA VAL A 130 1.99 9.46 -6.11
C VAL A 130 2.45 10.61 -5.20
N LYS A 131 3.43 10.36 -4.33
CA LYS A 131 3.95 11.38 -3.42
C LYS A 131 4.66 12.51 -4.16
N LEU A 132 5.42 12.19 -5.21
CA LEU A 132 6.13 13.16 -6.02
C LEU A 132 5.16 14.05 -6.80
N MET A 133 4.11 13.46 -7.39
CA MET A 133 3.06 14.21 -8.08
C MET A 133 2.25 15.11 -7.13
N SER A 134 2.03 14.65 -5.90
CA SER A 134 1.36 15.43 -4.85
C SER A 134 2.21 16.58 -4.30
N LEU A 135 3.54 16.52 -4.43
CA LEU A 135 4.45 17.57 -3.94
C LEU A 135 4.59 18.74 -4.93
N GLY A 136 4.27 18.49 -6.21
CA GLY A 136 4.35 19.49 -7.29
C GLY A 136 3.05 20.27 -7.55
N ARG A 137 2.00 20.07 -6.74
CA ARG A 137 0.73 20.82 -6.76
C ARG A 137 0.59 21.59 -5.46
#